data_AF-A0A835LX55-F1
#
_entry.id   AF-A0A835LX55-F1
#
_cell.length_a   1.000
_cell.length_b   1.000
_cell.length_c   1.000
_cell.angle_alpha   90.00
_cell.angle_beta   90.00
_cell.angle_gamma   90.00
#
_symmetry.space_group_name_H-M   'P 1'
#
loop_
_entity.id
_entity.type
_entity.pdbx_description
1 polymer ?
#
loop_
_entity_poly.entity_id
_entity_poly.type
_entity_poly.pdbx_seq_one_letter_code
_entity_poly.pdbx_strand_id
1 'polypeptide(L)'
;MLRSSLVCAQFYDKLKIRHSITELLEYLWQSPTHFHMWRHIAKEEEKCLYLNFLTFLISDSIYLLDESQNKILELKKIEAEMSNTSEWEQWPAGKKQERTRQFHSLEDTISAAMKLAMEDIRMLAFTSEKIAAPFLLPEMVERVANMLNYFMLKLVGTKRNSLALKHPERYQFQPKELIKQIARIYVHLARGDRKYISQCHI
;
A
#
# COMPACT_ATOMS: atom_id res chain seq x y z
N MET A 1 -6.91 9.82 27.83
CA MET A 1 -5.92 8.76 27.49
C MET A 1 -6.55 7.46 26.98
N LEU A 2 -7.60 6.92 27.61
CA LEU A 2 -8.20 5.62 27.21
C LEU A 2 -8.79 5.55 25.79
N ARG A 3 -9.28 6.66 25.21
CA ARG A 3 -9.84 6.66 23.84
C ARG A 3 -8.78 6.51 22.73
N SER A 4 -7.60 7.11 22.86
CA SER A 4 -6.53 6.95 21.86
C SER A 4 -5.94 5.55 21.84
N SER A 5 -5.81 4.91 23.01
CA SER A 5 -5.30 3.54 23.11
C SER A 5 -6.26 2.49 22.53
N LEU A 6 -7.58 2.68 22.69
CA LEU A 6 -8.61 1.82 22.08
C LEU A 6 -8.67 1.99 20.55
N VAL A 7 -8.54 3.21 20.04
CA VAL A 7 -8.49 3.46 18.59
C VAL A 7 -7.24 2.85 17.97
N CYS A 8 -6.08 2.95 18.64
CA CYS A 8 -4.84 2.33 18.19
C CYS A 8 -4.96 0.79 18.19
N ALA A 9 -5.48 0.19 19.28
CA ALA A 9 -5.70 -1.26 19.35
C ALA A 9 -6.68 -1.75 18.27
N GLN A 10 -7.80 -1.06 18.07
CA GLN A 10 -8.81 -1.42 17.06
C GLN A 10 -8.30 -1.23 15.62
N PHE A 11 -7.40 -0.26 15.39
CA PHE A 11 -6.72 -0.10 14.12
C PHE A 11 -5.70 -1.24 13.91
N TYR A 12 -4.85 -1.52 14.89
CA TYR A 12 -3.88 -2.62 14.87
C TYR A 12 -4.54 -3.99 14.63
N ASP A 13 -5.68 -4.27 15.25
CA ASP A 13 -6.44 -5.51 15.03
C ASP A 13 -7.01 -5.57 13.62
N LYS A 14 -7.49 -4.45 13.06
CA LYS A 14 -7.93 -4.38 11.66
C LYS A 14 -6.78 -4.58 10.68
N LEU A 15 -5.59 -4.03 10.95
CA LEU A 15 -4.41 -4.23 10.13
C LEU A 15 -3.93 -5.69 10.15
N LYS A 16 -3.96 -6.33 11.32
CA LYS A 16 -3.63 -7.76 11.45
C LYS A 16 -4.61 -8.64 10.66
N ILE A 17 -5.90 -8.37 10.75
CA ILE A 17 -6.92 -9.11 9.99
C ILE A 17 -6.68 -8.94 8.48
N ARG A 18 -6.42 -7.73 8.00
CA ARG A 18 -6.12 -7.47 6.58
C ARG A 18 -4.87 -8.22 6.11
N HIS A 19 -3.83 -8.22 6.91
CA HIS A 19 -2.62 -8.98 6.63
C HIS A 19 -2.92 -10.48 6.49
N SER A 20 -3.64 -11.06 7.46
CA SER A 20 -4.04 -12.47 7.40
C SER A 20 -4.95 -12.80 6.22
N ILE A 21 -5.86 -11.89 5.85
CA ILE A 21 -6.69 -12.04 4.65
C ILE A 21 -5.80 -12.04 3.40
N THR A 22 -4.85 -11.12 3.30
CA THR A 22 -3.92 -11.06 2.16
C THR A 22 -3.13 -12.36 2.01
N GLU A 23 -2.52 -12.85 3.09
CA GLU A 23 -1.77 -14.11 3.09
C GLU A 23 -2.64 -15.30 2.66
N LEU A 24 -3.88 -15.36 3.17
CA LEU A 24 -4.84 -16.38 2.78
C LEU A 24 -5.18 -16.28 1.30
N LEU A 25 -5.48 -15.09 0.78
CA LEU A 25 -5.82 -14.89 -0.62
C LEU A 25 -4.64 -15.23 -1.55
N GLU A 26 -3.41 -14.89 -1.15
CA GLU A 26 -2.19 -15.29 -1.87
C GLU A 26 -2.01 -16.81 -1.91
N TYR A 27 -2.25 -17.49 -0.78
CA TYR A 27 -2.21 -18.95 -0.71
C TYR A 27 -3.30 -19.59 -1.60
N LEU A 28 -4.53 -19.10 -1.51
CA LEU A 28 -5.65 -19.58 -2.32
C LEU A 28 -5.43 -19.33 -3.81
N TRP A 29 -4.74 -18.26 -4.19
CA TRP A 29 -4.40 -17.97 -5.58
C TRP A 29 -3.49 -19.05 -6.22
N GLN A 30 -2.67 -19.73 -5.42
CA GLN A 30 -1.83 -20.83 -5.90
C GLN A 30 -2.61 -22.14 -6.09
N SER A 31 -3.83 -22.24 -5.54
CA SER A 31 -4.69 -23.42 -5.68
C SER A 31 -5.53 -23.30 -6.97
N PRO A 32 -5.39 -24.24 -7.94
CA PRO A 32 -6.12 -24.16 -9.20
C PRO A 32 -7.64 -24.04 -9.02
N THR A 33 -8.23 -24.81 -8.11
CA THR A 33 -9.67 -24.80 -7.82
C THR A 33 -10.15 -23.43 -7.35
N HIS A 34 -9.43 -22.82 -6.40
CA HIS A 34 -9.79 -21.51 -5.87
C HIS A 34 -9.51 -20.39 -6.87
N PHE A 35 -8.42 -20.48 -7.63
CA PHE A 35 -8.14 -19.57 -8.74
C PHE A 35 -9.26 -19.56 -9.78
N HIS A 36 -9.80 -20.73 -10.15
CA HIS A 36 -10.92 -20.81 -11.09
C HIS A 36 -12.18 -20.12 -10.54
N MET A 37 -12.49 -20.31 -9.25
CA MET A 37 -13.59 -19.62 -8.59
C MET A 37 -13.38 -18.11 -8.56
N TRP A 38 -12.16 -17.65 -8.23
CA TRP A 38 -11.81 -16.24 -8.24
C TRP A 38 -12.01 -15.62 -9.62
N ARG A 39 -11.54 -16.29 -10.67
CA ARG A 39 -11.72 -15.84 -12.05
C ARG A 39 -13.19 -15.81 -12.46
N HIS A 40 -13.99 -16.76 -11.99
CA HIS A 40 -15.43 -16.78 -12.22
C HIS A 40 -16.11 -15.57 -11.56
N ILE A 41 -15.83 -15.30 -10.27
CA ILE A 41 -16.35 -14.13 -9.56
C ILE A 41 -15.98 -12.82 -10.28
N ALA A 42 -14.75 -12.72 -10.76
CA ALA A 42 -14.27 -11.54 -11.49
C ALA A 42 -14.87 -11.38 -12.90
N LYS A 43 -15.48 -12.42 -13.47
CA LYS A 43 -16.10 -12.39 -14.81
C LYS A 43 -17.60 -12.20 -14.75
N GLU A 44 -18.26 -12.95 -13.88
CA GLU A 44 -19.71 -12.90 -13.74
C GLU A 44 -20.17 -11.58 -13.11
N GLU A 45 -19.25 -10.88 -12.41
CA GLU A 45 -19.49 -9.54 -11.86
C GLU A 45 -20.77 -9.46 -10.98
N GLU A 46 -21.20 -10.60 -10.43
CA GLU A 46 -22.41 -10.65 -9.63
C GLU A 46 -22.24 -9.70 -8.44
N LYS A 47 -23.09 -8.68 -8.36
CA LYS A 47 -23.10 -7.65 -7.31
C LYS A 47 -21.87 -6.73 -7.29
N CYS A 48 -21.14 -6.57 -8.40
CA CYS A 48 -19.94 -5.73 -8.50
C CYS A 48 -18.87 -6.05 -7.44
N LEU A 49 -18.89 -7.27 -6.88
CA LEU A 49 -18.04 -7.63 -5.73
C LEU A 49 -16.55 -7.43 -6.06
N TYR A 50 -16.16 -7.82 -7.26
CA TYR A 50 -14.79 -7.72 -7.71
C TYR A 50 -14.34 -6.28 -7.94
N LEU A 51 -15.20 -5.44 -8.53
CA LEU A 51 -14.91 -4.01 -8.70
C LEU A 51 -14.83 -3.29 -7.37
N ASN A 52 -15.66 -3.66 -6.40
CA ASN A 52 -15.59 -3.15 -5.03
C ASN A 52 -14.27 -3.56 -4.35
N PHE A 53 -13.82 -4.81 -4.56
CA PHE A 53 -12.52 -5.27 -4.08
C PHE A 53 -11.36 -4.46 -4.70
N LEU A 54 -11.33 -4.29 -6.02
CA LEU A 54 -10.30 -3.48 -6.68
C LEU A 54 -10.34 -2.01 -6.23
N THR A 55 -11.55 -1.44 -6.13
CA THR A 55 -11.78 -0.10 -5.60
C THR A 55 -11.23 0.06 -4.19
N PHE A 56 -11.47 -0.93 -3.33
CA PHE A 56 -10.96 -0.95 -1.98
C PHE A 56 -9.42 -0.95 -1.98
N LEU A 57 -8.77 -1.86 -2.71
CA LEU A 57 -7.30 -1.91 -2.80
C LEU A 57 -6.68 -0.62 -3.32
N ILE A 58 -7.28 -0.02 -4.35
CA ILE A 58 -6.81 1.25 -4.92
C ILE A 58 -6.92 2.37 -3.89
N SER A 59 -8.06 2.46 -3.20
CA SER A 59 -8.32 3.58 -2.27
C SER A 59 -7.52 3.43 -0.97
N ASP A 60 -7.40 2.21 -0.46
CA ASP A 60 -6.65 1.88 0.76
C ASP A 60 -5.15 2.11 0.54
N SER A 61 -4.59 1.62 -0.57
CA SER A 61 -3.17 1.82 -0.88
C SER A 61 -2.78 3.30 -1.05
N ILE A 62 -3.62 4.12 -1.69
CA ILE A 62 -3.41 5.58 -1.77
C ILE A 62 -3.44 6.19 -0.36
N TYR A 63 -4.48 5.88 0.42
CA TYR A 63 -4.63 6.40 1.78
C TYR A 63 -3.42 6.03 2.67
N LEU A 64 -2.99 4.77 2.65
CA LEU A 64 -1.86 4.28 3.43
C LEU A 64 -0.55 4.93 3.02
N LEU A 65 -0.35 5.19 1.72
CA LEU A 65 0.84 5.90 1.24
C LEU A 65 0.86 7.36 1.72
N ASP A 66 -0.29 8.04 1.68
CA ASP A 66 -0.43 9.43 2.12
C ASP A 66 -0.26 9.57 3.63
N GLU A 67 -0.88 8.67 4.40
CA GLU A 67 -0.72 8.63 5.85
C GLU A 67 0.74 8.38 6.22
N SER A 68 1.38 7.39 5.58
CA SER A 68 2.80 7.11 5.78
C SER A 68 3.66 8.34 5.46
N GLN A 69 3.39 9.03 4.35
CA GLN A 69 4.12 10.24 4.00
C GLN A 69 4.00 11.33 5.06
N ASN A 70 2.79 11.58 5.57
CA ASN A 70 2.57 12.58 6.62
C ASN A 70 3.34 12.22 7.89
N LYS A 71 3.32 10.94 8.29
CA LYS A 71 4.07 10.45 9.45
C LYS A 71 5.57 10.48 9.27
N ILE A 72 6.08 10.24 8.06
CA ILE A 72 7.51 10.38 7.75
C ILE A 72 7.97 11.84 7.94
N LEU A 73 7.13 12.83 7.62
CA LEU A 73 7.47 14.24 7.87
C LEU A 73 7.58 14.54 9.37
N GLU A 74 6.68 13.98 10.19
CA GLU A 74 6.75 14.09 11.65
C GLU A 74 8.01 13.38 12.20
N LEU A 75 8.28 12.16 11.73
CA LEU A 75 9.44 11.37 12.13
C LEU A 75 10.74 12.12 11.86
N LYS A 76 10.90 12.69 10.65
CA LYS A 76 12.09 13.46 10.26
C LYS A 76 12.33 14.68 11.15
N LYS A 77 11.27 15.33 11.63
CA LYS A 77 11.41 16.45 12.59
C LYS A 77 11.98 15.96 13.91
N ILE A 78 11.47 14.85 14.45
CA ILE A 78 11.98 14.28 15.70
C ILE A 78 13.42 13.79 15.52
N GLU A 79 13.75 13.15 14.38
CA GLU A 79 15.14 12.78 14.08
C GLU A 79 16.08 13.98 14.07
N ALA A 80 15.66 15.11 13.49
CA ALA A 80 16.46 16.34 13.46
C ALA A 80 16.66 16.92 14.86
N GLU A 81 15.60 16.94 15.69
CA GLU A 81 15.68 17.35 17.11
C GLU A 81 16.66 16.47 17.88
N MET A 82 16.59 15.15 17.70
CA MET A 82 17.48 14.18 18.37
C MET A 82 18.92 14.23 17.87
N SER A 83 19.13 14.62 16.61
CA SER A 83 20.47 14.73 16.02
C SER A 83 21.20 16.01 16.46
N ASN A 84 20.48 17.03 16.94
CA ASN A 84 21.09 18.24 17.52
C ASN A 84 21.49 17.99 18.97
N THR A 85 22.61 17.28 19.18
CA THR A 85 23.07 16.84 20.50
C THR A 85 23.20 18.00 21.50
N SER A 86 23.65 19.18 21.06
CA SER A 86 23.83 20.35 21.92
C SER A 86 22.52 20.84 22.54
N GLU A 87 21.44 20.91 21.77
CA GLU A 87 20.13 21.31 22.28
C GLU A 87 19.41 20.14 22.97
N TRP A 88 19.54 18.94 22.39
CA TRP A 88 18.91 17.74 22.91
C TRP A 88 19.36 17.46 24.33
N GLU A 89 20.66 17.53 24.64
CA GLU A 89 21.20 17.27 25.97
C GLU A 89 20.68 18.23 27.04
N GLN A 90 20.34 19.46 26.67
CA GLN A 90 19.79 20.47 27.58
C GLN A 90 18.32 20.19 27.96
N TRP A 91 17.62 19.33 27.23
CA TRP A 91 16.22 19.04 27.52
C TRP A 91 16.04 18.24 28.81
N PRO A 92 14.96 18.51 29.58
CA PRO A 92 14.60 17.68 30.73
C PRO A 92 14.40 16.21 30.35
N ALA A 93 14.80 15.30 31.24
CA ALA A 93 14.69 13.85 31.01
C ALA A 93 13.27 13.40 30.62
N GLY A 94 12.24 13.96 31.26
CA GLY A 94 10.84 13.65 30.92
C GLY A 94 10.46 14.06 29.50
N LYS A 95 10.94 15.21 29.00
CA LYS A 95 10.70 15.67 27.62
C LYS A 95 11.39 14.77 26.60
N LYS A 96 12.63 14.38 26.88
CA LYS A 96 13.38 13.40 26.05
C LYS A 96 12.64 12.08 25.97
N GLN A 97 12.22 11.53 27.11
CA GLN A 97 11.51 10.26 27.16
C GLN A 97 10.19 10.30 26.37
N GLU A 98 9.40 11.36 26.51
CA GLU A 98 8.17 11.54 25.76
C GLU A 98 8.42 11.61 24.25
N ARG A 99 9.44 12.36 23.83
CA ARG A 99 9.82 12.45 22.42
C ARG A 99 10.32 11.14 21.84
N THR A 100 11.11 10.37 22.59
CA THR A 100 11.54 9.03 22.18
C THR A 100 10.36 8.06 22.07
N ARG A 101 9.35 8.14 22.96
CA ARG A 101 8.12 7.35 22.83
C ARG A 101 7.34 7.72 21.56
N GLN A 102 7.20 9.02 21.28
CA GLN A 102 6.57 9.50 20.05
C GLN A 102 7.31 9.01 18.80
N PHE A 103 8.64 9.06 18.82
CA PHE A 103 9.48 8.52 17.74
C PHE A 103 9.13 7.06 17.45
N HIS A 104 9.22 6.17 18.44
CA HIS A 104 8.92 4.74 18.24
C HIS A 104 7.48 4.49 17.82
N SER A 105 6.52 5.23 18.39
CA SER A 105 5.12 5.13 17.97
C SER A 105 4.91 5.50 16.49
N LEU A 106 5.65 6.49 15.98
CA LEU A 106 5.64 6.84 14.56
C LEU A 106 6.30 5.74 13.73
N GLU A 107 7.43 5.17 14.19
CA GLU A 107 8.10 4.08 13.49
C GLU A 107 7.16 2.89 13.27
N ASP A 108 6.48 2.46 14.33
CA ASP A 108 5.55 1.32 14.27
C ASP A 108 4.37 1.62 13.32
N THR A 109 3.83 2.84 13.39
CA THR A 109 2.71 3.27 12.53
C THR A 109 3.11 3.29 11.06
N ILE A 110 4.27 3.87 10.74
CA ILE A 110 4.80 3.92 9.37
C ILE A 110 5.07 2.51 8.87
N SER A 111 5.68 1.66 9.69
CA SER A 111 6.00 0.27 9.33
C SER A 111 4.75 -0.52 8.99
N ALA A 112 3.70 -0.42 9.83
CA ALA A 112 2.43 -1.11 9.61
C ALA A 112 1.70 -0.59 8.36
N ALA A 113 1.64 0.72 8.16
CA ALA A 113 0.97 1.32 7.01
C ALA A 113 1.68 0.99 5.69
N MET A 114 3.01 1.05 5.67
CA MET A 114 3.81 0.67 4.51
C MET A 114 3.62 -0.80 4.18
N LYS A 115 3.65 -1.70 5.18
CA LYS A 115 3.43 -3.13 4.96
C LYS A 115 2.13 -3.40 4.21
N LEU A 116 1.02 -2.82 4.68
CA LEU A 116 -0.29 -3.01 4.06
C LEU A 116 -0.37 -2.42 2.66
N ALA A 117 0.19 -1.23 2.44
CA ALA A 117 0.22 -0.66 1.09
C ALA A 117 1.00 -1.56 0.12
N MET A 118 2.05 -2.25 0.59
CA MET A 118 2.81 -3.19 -0.27
C MET A 118 1.98 -4.44 -0.57
N GLU A 119 1.21 -4.92 0.40
CA GLU A 119 0.29 -6.05 0.25
C GLU A 119 -0.83 -5.77 -0.73
N ASP A 120 -1.45 -4.59 -0.66
CA ASP A 120 -2.48 -4.16 -1.62
C ASP A 120 -1.95 -4.13 -3.05
N ILE A 121 -0.77 -3.54 -3.26
CA ILE A 121 -0.15 -3.46 -4.59
C ILE A 121 0.27 -4.85 -5.07
N ARG A 122 0.73 -5.73 -4.17
CA ARG A 122 1.03 -7.12 -4.53
C ARG A 122 -0.23 -7.88 -4.94
N MET A 123 -1.35 -7.68 -4.25
CA MET A 123 -2.65 -8.24 -4.63
C MET A 123 -3.09 -7.78 -6.02
N LEU A 124 -3.00 -6.48 -6.29
CA LEU A 124 -3.27 -5.92 -7.61
C LEU A 124 -2.33 -6.52 -8.67
N ALA A 125 -1.06 -6.75 -8.35
CA ALA A 125 -0.07 -7.31 -9.27
C ALA A 125 -0.35 -8.77 -9.65
N PHE A 126 -0.56 -9.67 -8.69
CA PHE A 126 -0.79 -11.08 -9.04
C PHE A 126 -2.15 -11.27 -9.71
N THR A 127 -3.17 -10.51 -9.29
CA THR A 127 -4.51 -10.71 -9.82
C THR A 127 -4.66 -10.17 -11.23
N SER A 128 -4.03 -9.02 -11.54
CA SER A 128 -3.98 -8.45 -12.89
C SER A 128 -3.27 -9.36 -13.90
N GLU A 129 -2.36 -10.24 -13.45
CA GLU A 129 -1.61 -11.14 -14.34
C GLU A 129 -2.53 -12.06 -15.15
N LYS A 130 -3.57 -12.59 -14.49
CA LYS A 130 -4.50 -13.55 -15.09
C LYS A 130 -5.91 -12.99 -15.32
N ILE A 131 -6.26 -11.91 -14.64
CA ILE A 131 -7.61 -11.32 -14.62
C ILE A 131 -7.51 -9.82 -14.88
N ALA A 132 -7.14 -9.45 -16.11
CA ALA A 132 -6.98 -8.05 -16.50
C ALA A 132 -8.31 -7.36 -16.86
N ALA A 133 -9.34 -8.09 -17.29
CA ALA A 133 -10.56 -7.50 -17.86
C ALA A 133 -11.27 -6.49 -16.92
N PRO A 134 -11.46 -6.76 -15.62
CA PRO A 134 -12.13 -5.80 -14.72
C PRO A 134 -11.35 -4.50 -14.52
N PHE A 135 -10.01 -4.53 -14.69
CA PHE A 135 -9.17 -3.32 -14.60
C PHE A 135 -9.30 -2.42 -15.83
N LEU A 136 -9.77 -2.98 -16.95
CA LEU A 136 -9.87 -2.29 -18.24
C LEU A 136 -11.27 -1.77 -18.53
N LEU A 137 -12.22 -1.98 -17.61
CA LEU A 137 -13.55 -1.37 -17.70
C LEU A 137 -13.44 0.17 -17.64
N PRO A 138 -14.32 0.91 -18.34
CA PRO A 138 -14.29 2.37 -18.37
C PRO A 138 -14.24 3.03 -16.98
N GLU A 139 -14.97 2.48 -16.01
CA GLU A 139 -15.04 2.97 -14.63
C GLU A 139 -13.79 2.66 -13.80
N MET A 140 -12.92 1.74 -14.24
CA MET A 140 -11.74 1.28 -13.49
C MET A 140 -10.42 1.72 -14.12
N VAL A 141 -10.32 1.75 -15.44
CA VAL A 141 -9.06 1.94 -16.16
C VAL A 141 -8.37 3.25 -15.78
N GLU A 142 -9.14 4.34 -15.70
CA GLU A 142 -8.61 5.65 -15.31
C GLU A 142 -8.18 5.66 -13.84
N ARG A 143 -8.96 5.03 -12.95
CA ARG A 143 -8.66 4.99 -11.51
C ARG A 143 -7.38 4.23 -11.23
N VAL A 144 -7.20 3.07 -11.87
CA VAL A 144 -6.00 2.26 -11.75
C VAL A 144 -4.80 3.02 -12.33
N ALA A 145 -4.92 3.60 -13.53
CA ALA A 145 -3.84 4.36 -14.14
C ALA A 145 -3.40 5.55 -13.28
N ASN A 146 -4.37 6.31 -12.73
CA ASN A 146 -4.10 7.43 -11.84
C ASN A 146 -3.39 6.98 -10.56
N MET A 147 -3.82 5.87 -9.95
CA MET A 147 -3.16 5.30 -8.78
C MET A 147 -1.72 4.87 -9.10
N LEU A 148 -1.49 4.11 -10.17
CA LEU A 148 -0.14 3.66 -10.53
C LEU A 148 0.79 4.84 -10.83
N ASN A 149 0.30 5.85 -11.56
CA ASN A 149 1.04 7.08 -11.85
C ASN A 149 1.35 7.86 -10.57
N TYR A 150 0.39 7.92 -9.65
CA TYR A 150 0.56 8.55 -8.35
C TYR A 150 1.71 7.93 -7.55
N PHE A 151 1.73 6.60 -7.46
CA PHE A 151 2.82 5.88 -6.81
C PHE A 151 4.16 6.12 -7.52
N MET A 152 4.22 6.06 -8.85
CA MET A 152 5.45 6.31 -9.60
C MET A 152 6.00 7.72 -9.35
N LEU A 153 5.13 8.74 -9.30
CA LEU A 153 5.53 10.12 -8.98
C LEU A 153 6.17 10.23 -7.58
N LYS A 154 5.67 9.45 -6.61
CA LYS A 154 6.15 9.43 -5.23
C LYS A 154 7.37 8.54 -5.00
N LEU A 155 7.63 7.56 -5.87
CA LEU A 155 8.75 6.63 -5.71
C LEU A 155 9.97 7.03 -6.53
N VAL A 156 9.78 7.48 -7.76
CA VAL A 156 10.87 7.79 -8.69
C VAL A 156 10.78 9.20 -9.26
N GLY A 157 9.65 9.88 -9.10
CA GLY A 157 9.42 11.23 -9.62
C GLY A 157 9.96 12.36 -8.73
N THR A 158 9.50 13.57 -9.02
CA THR A 158 9.91 14.81 -8.33
C THR A 158 9.56 14.82 -6.84
N LYS A 159 8.57 14.00 -6.42
CA LYS A 159 8.14 13.90 -5.02
C LYS A 159 8.85 12.79 -4.24
N ARG A 160 9.85 12.09 -4.79
CA ARG A 160 10.53 10.96 -4.13
C ARG A 160 11.06 11.23 -2.73
N ASN A 161 11.48 12.47 -2.46
CA ASN A 161 12.04 12.85 -1.17
C ASN A 161 11.00 12.79 -0.02
N SER A 162 9.69 12.81 -0.34
CA SER A 162 8.64 12.72 0.67
C SER A 162 8.56 11.34 1.33
N LEU A 163 9.00 10.29 0.63
CA LEU A 163 9.06 8.91 1.14
C LEU A 163 10.47 8.47 1.52
N ALA A 164 11.47 9.37 1.41
CA ALA A 164 12.84 9.03 1.75
C ALA A 164 12.96 8.79 3.26
N LEU A 165 13.32 7.57 3.64
CA LEU A 165 13.57 7.14 5.02
C LEU A 165 15.03 6.73 5.16
N LYS A 166 15.62 6.97 6.34
CA LYS A 166 16.86 6.30 6.72
C LYS A 166 16.51 4.84 6.99
N HIS A 167 17.27 3.89 6.46
CA HIS A 167 17.03 2.46 6.69
C HIS A 167 15.58 2.01 6.38
N PRO A 168 15.11 2.18 5.12
CA PRO A 168 13.72 1.89 4.74
C PRO A 168 13.26 0.47 5.08
N GLU A 169 14.19 -0.49 5.18
CA GLU A 169 13.95 -1.87 5.61
C GLU A 169 13.31 -1.98 7.00
N ARG A 170 13.61 -1.06 7.92
CA ARG A 170 13.01 -1.03 9.27
C ARG A 170 11.51 -0.76 9.25
N TYR A 171 11.07 -0.06 8.20
CA TYR A 171 9.67 0.33 8.00
C TYR A 171 8.96 -0.61 7.03
N GLN A 172 9.53 -1.80 6.75
CA GLN A 172 9.01 -2.75 5.76
C GLN A 172 8.82 -2.12 4.36
N PHE A 173 9.50 -1.00 4.11
CA PHE A 173 9.37 -0.24 2.88
C PHE A 173 10.43 -0.71 1.89
N GLN A 174 9.98 -1.39 0.84
CA GLN A 174 10.86 -1.92 -0.21
C GLN A 174 10.58 -1.20 -1.54
N PRO A 175 11.07 0.04 -1.73
CA PRO A 175 10.70 0.87 -2.86
C PRO A 175 11.00 0.22 -4.22
N LYS A 176 12.11 -0.53 -4.32
CA LYS A 176 12.47 -1.25 -5.56
C LYS A 176 11.47 -2.36 -5.89
N GLU A 177 11.04 -3.13 -4.89
CA GLU A 177 10.06 -4.19 -5.10
C GLU A 177 8.69 -3.59 -5.42
N LEU A 178 8.30 -2.51 -4.74
CA LEU A 178 7.06 -1.79 -5.03
C LEU A 178 7.02 -1.28 -6.49
N ILE A 179 8.08 -0.62 -6.96
CA ILE A 179 8.20 -0.16 -8.36
C ILE A 179 8.06 -1.35 -9.33
N LYS A 180 8.69 -2.48 -9.02
CA LYS A 180 8.61 -3.69 -9.86
C LYS A 180 7.18 -4.25 -9.91
N GLN A 181 6.44 -4.25 -8.81
CA GLN A 181 5.04 -4.69 -8.78
C GLN A 181 4.15 -3.73 -9.58
N ILE A 182 4.34 -2.41 -9.44
CA ILE A 182 3.64 -1.40 -10.23
C ILE A 182 3.91 -1.59 -11.73
N ALA A 183 5.19 -1.77 -12.11
CA ALA A 183 5.57 -2.03 -13.49
C ALA A 183 4.95 -3.32 -14.05
N ARG A 184 4.85 -4.39 -13.24
CA ARG A 184 4.14 -5.61 -13.61
C ARG A 184 2.66 -5.34 -13.91
N ILE A 185 1.97 -4.57 -13.06
CA ILE A 185 0.57 -4.20 -13.29
C ILE A 185 0.44 -3.50 -14.65
N TYR A 186 1.24 -2.46 -14.94
CA TYR A 186 1.21 -1.81 -16.26
C TYR A 186 1.37 -2.80 -17.42
N VAL A 187 2.33 -3.73 -17.31
CA VAL A 187 2.57 -4.75 -18.34
C VAL A 187 1.38 -5.70 -18.48
N HIS A 188 0.74 -6.10 -17.38
CA HIS A 188 -0.44 -6.95 -17.39
C HIS A 188 -1.61 -6.27 -18.07
N LEU A 189 -1.88 -5.01 -17.73
CA LEU A 189 -2.96 -4.22 -18.32
C LEU A 189 -2.72 -3.99 -19.82
N ALA A 190 -1.51 -3.60 -20.23
CA ALA A 190 -1.19 -3.42 -21.64
C ALA A 190 -1.31 -4.72 -22.46
N ARG A 191 -1.00 -5.89 -21.86
CA ARG A 191 -1.22 -7.20 -22.49
C ARG A 191 -2.70 -7.55 -22.57
N GLY A 192 -3.48 -7.24 -21.53
CA GLY A 192 -4.93 -7.45 -21.50
C GLY A 192 -5.65 -6.61 -22.55
N ASP A 193 -5.30 -5.33 -22.64
CA ASP A 193 -5.90 -4.38 -23.57
C ASP A 193 -5.66 -4.77 -25.04
N ARG A 194 -4.43 -5.15 -25.41
CA ARG A 194 -4.14 -5.68 -26.75
C ARG A 194 -4.99 -6.90 -27.12
N LYS A 195 -5.24 -7.80 -26.15
CA LYS A 195 -6.10 -8.97 -26.39
C LYS A 195 -7.55 -8.56 -26.60
N TYR A 196 -8.03 -7.58 -25.84
CA TYR A 196 -9.38 -7.02 -25.99
C TYR A 196 -9.57 -6.40 -27.37
N ILE A 197 -8.65 -5.53 -27.81
CA ILE A 197 -8.68 -4.92 -29.15
C ILE A 197 -8.64 -5.98 -30.26
N SER A 198 -7.80 -7.02 -30.12
CA SER A 198 -7.72 -8.09 -31.14
C SER A 198 -8.98 -8.94 -31.26
N GLN A 199 -9.83 -8.98 -30.22
CA GLN A 199 -11.09 -9.71 -30.23
C GLN A 199 -12.25 -8.89 -30.81
N CYS A 200 -12.13 -7.55 -30.86
CA CYS A 200 -13.13 -6.65 -31.45
C CYS A 200 -12.97 -6.46 -32.97
N HIS A 201 -11.92 -7.02 -33.58
CA HIS A 201 -11.63 -6.93 -35.03
C HIS A 201 -11.89 -8.23 -35.80
N ILE A 202 -12.82 -9.07 -35.31
CA ILE A 202 -13.41 -10.22 -36.02
C ILE A 202 -14.92 -10.02 -36.03
#